data_AF-A0A7J3TDJ7-F1
#
_entry.id   AF-A0A7J3TDJ7-F1
#
_cell.length_a   1.000
_cell.length_b   1.000
_cell.length_c   1.000
_cell.angle_alpha   90.00
_cell.angle_beta   90.00
_cell.angle_gamma   90.00
#
_symmetry.space_group_name_H-M   'P 1'
#
loop_
_entity.id
_entity.type
_entity.pdbx_description
1 polymer ?
#
loop_
_entity_poly.entity_id
_entity_poly.type
_entity_poly.pdbx_seq_one_letter_code
_entity_poly.pdbx_strand_id
1 'polypeptide(L)'
;MKKRLFDPFGSEWFGIPISTLALAQVYLLIFGRAHDIIFKYVGEALTFTGLLIFGIIFVMWVVSTVSSHGKKHAHWENLTRLSFIALIPIVGFVGNAQLLSIFGISSISAEISLFDFYVFYGLSLVLGVLLGYRLYTKEIAPREINYAIVIPPLAIGTNVFLAPYMITYYSGGVEPQAISFLVVMGLGIFFFLYIFIGSLALSAHVSTKMHESLPTTMLPVGIASLIVLNLFTISGFNSFGIFTLSIHTVSLLSIMLWGFEVWNFLVVLIIIFTRPSRGNLSVWAYGFPLGLFATSTLKIMAVVDFTWLFRIFILIAVMLNILWVYGWINTVLLVRAQSAKA
;
A
#
# COMPACT_ATOMS: atom_id res chain seq x y z
N MET A 1 31.41 -20.54 -0.16
CA MET A 1 30.84 -19.81 -1.32
C MET A 1 29.31 -19.64 -1.32
N LYS A 2 28.48 -20.51 -0.71
CA LYS A 2 26.99 -20.40 -0.74
C LYS A 2 26.34 -19.30 0.15
N LYS A 3 27.09 -18.58 1.00
CA LYS A 3 26.52 -17.66 2.02
C LYS A 3 26.19 -16.23 1.54
N ARG A 4 26.64 -15.79 0.35
CA ARG A 4 26.50 -14.37 -0.09
C ARG A 4 25.31 -14.07 -1.00
N LEU A 5 24.67 -15.08 -1.61
CA LEU A 5 23.61 -14.84 -2.60
C LEU A 5 22.29 -14.33 -1.99
N PHE A 6 22.05 -14.62 -0.70
CA PHE A 6 20.80 -14.30 0.01
C PHE A 6 20.91 -13.10 0.98
N ASP A 7 22.12 -12.57 1.15
CA ASP A 7 22.40 -11.45 2.05
C ASP A 7 21.82 -10.07 1.64
N PRO A 8 21.47 -9.78 0.35
CA PRO A 8 20.91 -8.47 -0.01
C PRO A 8 19.37 -8.35 0.12
N PHE A 9 18.65 -9.45 0.38
CA PHE A 9 17.18 -9.46 0.38
C PHE A 9 16.59 -9.09 1.74
N GLY A 10 16.41 -7.79 1.96
CA GLY A 10 15.64 -7.24 3.07
C GLY A 10 14.14 -7.05 2.77
N SER A 11 13.38 -6.59 3.76
CA SER A 11 11.94 -6.34 3.61
C SER A 11 11.64 -5.17 2.66
N GLU A 12 12.60 -4.28 2.43
CA GLU A 12 12.48 -3.13 1.53
C GLU A 12 12.13 -3.54 0.08
N TRP A 13 12.45 -4.78 -0.31
CA TRP A 13 12.13 -5.35 -1.62
C TRP A 13 10.63 -5.54 -1.86
N PHE A 14 9.81 -5.65 -0.80
CA PHE A 14 8.35 -5.78 -0.95
C PHE A 14 7.69 -4.52 -1.57
N GLY A 15 8.42 -3.41 -1.69
CA GLY A 15 7.95 -2.23 -2.44
C GLY A 15 7.71 -2.51 -3.93
N ILE A 16 8.50 -3.40 -4.55
CA ILE A 16 8.42 -3.73 -5.98
C ILE A 16 7.07 -4.37 -6.35
N PRO A 17 6.64 -5.48 -5.72
CA PRO A 17 5.39 -6.12 -6.07
C PRO A 17 4.20 -5.21 -5.82
N ILE A 18 4.14 -4.50 -4.68
CA ILE A 18 2.99 -3.64 -4.38
C ILE A 18 2.88 -2.45 -5.34
N SER A 19 4.01 -1.85 -5.76
CA SER A 19 4.00 -0.82 -6.79
C SER A 19 3.56 -1.36 -8.15
N THR A 20 3.88 -2.62 -8.46
CA THR A 20 3.47 -3.26 -9.71
C THR A 20 1.97 -3.57 -9.70
N LEU A 21 1.42 -4.04 -8.56
CA LEU A 21 -0.02 -4.22 -8.36
C LEU A 21 -0.78 -2.89 -8.41
N ALA A 22 -0.19 -1.80 -7.89
CA ALA A 22 -0.75 -0.46 -8.01
C ALA A 22 -0.84 0.00 -9.47
N LEU A 23 0.19 -0.26 -10.27
CA LEU A 23 0.17 0.03 -11.70
C LEU A 23 -0.86 -0.85 -12.44
N ALA A 24 -0.92 -2.13 -12.11
CA ALA A 24 -1.94 -3.05 -12.61
C ALA A 24 -3.35 -2.50 -12.36
N GLN A 25 -3.61 -2.03 -11.13
CA GLN A 25 -4.90 -1.45 -10.74
C GLN A 25 -5.27 -0.27 -11.63
N VAL A 26 -4.33 0.62 -11.94
CA VAL A 26 -4.58 1.77 -12.82
C VAL A 26 -5.01 1.31 -14.21
N TYR A 27 -4.34 0.31 -14.78
CA TYR A 27 -4.72 -0.22 -16.10
C TYR A 27 -6.10 -0.90 -16.09
N LEU A 28 -6.41 -1.67 -15.04
CA LEU A 28 -7.74 -2.26 -14.86
C LEU A 28 -8.83 -1.18 -14.72
N LEU A 29 -8.54 -0.08 -14.04
CA LEU A 29 -9.44 1.07 -13.91
C LEU A 29 -9.63 1.81 -15.24
N ILE A 30 -8.57 2.00 -16.03
CA ILE A 30 -8.67 2.57 -17.39
C ILE A 30 -9.55 1.66 -18.25
N PHE A 31 -9.33 0.33 -18.20
CA PHE A 31 -10.17 -0.63 -18.92
C PHE A 31 -11.64 -0.52 -18.51
N GLY A 32 -11.93 -0.46 -17.21
CA GLY A 32 -13.31 -0.32 -16.70
C GLY A 32 -14.04 0.91 -17.23
N ARG A 33 -13.31 1.95 -17.70
CA ARG A 33 -13.88 3.18 -18.26
C ARG A 33 -13.86 3.23 -19.78
N ALA A 34 -12.75 2.84 -20.41
CA ALA A 34 -12.54 2.92 -21.85
C ALA A 34 -13.04 1.68 -22.60
N HIS A 35 -13.22 0.56 -21.90
CA HIS A 35 -13.56 -0.75 -22.44
C HIS A 35 -12.59 -1.28 -23.52
N ASP A 36 -11.38 -0.71 -23.60
CA ASP A 36 -10.33 -1.18 -24.51
C ASP A 36 -9.60 -2.37 -23.90
N ILE A 37 -9.67 -3.50 -24.60
CA ILE A 37 -9.11 -4.79 -24.19
C ILE A 37 -7.59 -4.76 -23.97
N ILE A 38 -6.87 -3.84 -24.63
CA ILE A 38 -5.42 -3.70 -24.44
C ILE A 38 -5.11 -3.37 -22.98
N PHE A 39 -5.85 -2.42 -22.40
CA PHE A 39 -5.65 -2.04 -20.99
C PHE A 39 -6.01 -3.17 -20.03
N LYS A 40 -7.00 -4.01 -20.38
CA LYS A 40 -7.33 -5.21 -19.61
C LYS A 40 -6.13 -6.15 -19.55
N TYR A 41 -5.59 -6.54 -20.70
CA TYR A 41 -4.47 -7.49 -20.75
C TYR A 41 -3.20 -6.95 -20.10
N VAL A 42 -2.92 -5.65 -20.25
CA VAL A 42 -1.80 -5.01 -19.54
C VAL A 42 -2.01 -5.07 -18.03
N GLY A 43 -3.21 -4.74 -17.54
CA GLY A 43 -3.55 -4.82 -16.12
C GLY A 43 -3.43 -6.24 -15.55
N GLU A 44 -3.95 -7.24 -16.26
CA GLU A 44 -3.84 -8.65 -15.88
C GLU A 44 -2.38 -9.12 -15.87
N ALA A 45 -1.62 -8.83 -16.93
CA ALA A 45 -0.21 -9.21 -17.02
C ALA A 45 0.62 -8.60 -15.88
N LEU A 46 0.38 -7.33 -15.54
CA LEU A 46 1.03 -6.67 -14.41
C LEU A 46 0.59 -7.25 -13.07
N THR A 47 -0.67 -7.66 -12.93
CA THR A 47 -1.18 -8.35 -11.72
C THR A 47 -0.39 -9.64 -11.49
N PHE A 48 -0.32 -10.52 -12.50
CA PHE A 48 0.44 -11.77 -12.39
C PHE A 48 1.94 -11.52 -12.19
N THR A 49 2.50 -10.52 -12.86
CA THR A 49 3.91 -10.13 -12.69
C THR A 49 4.17 -9.69 -11.25
N GLY A 50 3.31 -8.85 -10.67
CA GLY A 50 3.41 -8.38 -9.29
C GLY A 50 3.35 -9.54 -8.29
N LEU A 51 2.40 -10.46 -8.46
CA LEU A 51 2.26 -11.64 -7.61
C LEU A 51 3.44 -12.63 -7.73
N LEU A 52 3.94 -12.84 -8.95
CA LEU A 52 5.11 -13.69 -9.19
C LEU A 52 6.36 -13.10 -8.52
N ILE A 53 6.60 -11.79 -8.71
CA ILE A 53 7.70 -11.08 -8.06
C ILE A 53 7.55 -11.17 -6.54
N PHE A 54 6.33 -10.99 -6.01
CA PHE A 54 6.06 -11.15 -4.58
C PHE A 54 6.44 -12.54 -4.08
N GLY A 55 6.00 -13.61 -4.75
CA GLY A 55 6.33 -14.99 -4.37
C GLY A 55 7.84 -15.23 -4.35
N ILE A 56 8.56 -14.76 -5.37
CA ILE A 56 10.03 -14.87 -5.44
C ILE A 56 10.69 -14.13 -4.28
N ILE A 57 10.34 -12.86 -4.04
CA ILE A 57 10.89 -12.04 -2.96
C ILE A 57 10.55 -12.64 -1.60
N PHE A 58 9.32 -13.10 -1.39
CA PHE A 58 8.87 -13.69 -0.15
C PHE A 58 9.66 -14.95 0.19
N VAL A 59 9.85 -15.87 -0.76
CA VAL A 59 10.66 -17.07 -0.56
C VAL A 59 12.11 -16.69 -0.23
N MET A 60 12.71 -15.76 -0.97
CA MET A 60 14.10 -15.33 -0.69
C MET A 60 14.23 -14.67 0.69
N TRP A 61 13.25 -13.85 1.08
CA TRP A 61 13.21 -13.20 2.39
C TRP A 61 13.05 -14.22 3.54
N VAL A 62 12.17 -15.21 3.40
CA VAL A 62 12.00 -16.30 4.38
C VAL A 62 13.30 -17.10 4.51
N VAL A 63 13.90 -17.52 3.39
CA VAL A 63 15.17 -18.27 3.38
C VAL A 63 16.30 -17.45 4.03
N SER A 64 16.41 -16.16 3.71
CA SER A 64 17.40 -15.25 4.30
C SER A 64 17.20 -15.10 5.82
N THR A 65 15.95 -14.97 6.26
CA THR A 65 15.59 -14.83 7.68
C THR A 65 15.89 -16.10 8.47
N VAL A 66 15.61 -17.29 7.92
CA VAL A 66 15.86 -18.57 8.61
C VAL A 66 17.35 -18.89 8.67
N SER A 67 18.08 -18.67 7.56
CA SER A 67 19.51 -19.00 7.45
C SER A 67 20.43 -18.08 8.24
N SER A 68 20.05 -16.81 8.44
CA SER A 68 20.87 -15.81 9.13
C SER A 68 20.64 -15.78 10.64
N HIS A 69 21.05 -16.82 11.36
CA HIS A 69 20.82 -16.95 12.83
C HIS A 69 21.30 -15.75 13.67
N GLY A 70 22.30 -14.97 13.23
CA GLY A 70 22.76 -13.76 13.92
C GLY A 70 22.13 -12.43 13.48
N LYS A 71 21.47 -12.37 12.30
CA LYS A 71 20.84 -11.15 11.77
C LYS A 71 19.32 -11.10 12.02
N LYS A 72 18.74 -12.16 12.59
CA LYS A 72 17.30 -12.25 12.91
C LYS A 72 16.84 -11.03 13.72
N HIS A 73 17.55 -10.66 14.78
CA HIS A 73 17.19 -9.52 15.62
C HIS A 73 17.26 -8.17 14.89
N ALA A 74 18.20 -8.00 13.95
CA ALA A 74 18.43 -6.72 13.26
C ALA A 74 17.26 -6.26 12.39
N HIS A 75 16.49 -7.17 11.79
CA HIS A 75 15.30 -6.81 11.00
C HIS A 75 14.15 -6.33 11.88
N TRP A 76 13.95 -6.99 13.02
CA TRP A 76 12.91 -6.61 13.97
C TRP A 76 13.29 -5.34 14.72
N GLU A 77 14.59 -5.12 14.99
CA GLU A 77 15.11 -3.93 15.67
C GLU A 77 15.06 -2.65 14.86
N ASN A 78 15.22 -2.72 13.54
CA ASN A 78 15.15 -1.55 12.69
C ASN A 78 13.68 -1.23 12.34
N LEU A 79 13.20 -0.06 12.76
CA LEU A 79 11.80 0.35 12.57
C LEU A 79 11.40 0.41 11.09
N THR A 80 12.28 0.90 10.23
CA THR A 80 12.04 0.97 8.78
C THR A 80 11.85 -0.44 8.20
N ARG A 81 12.71 -1.39 8.56
CA ARG A 81 12.61 -2.78 8.08
C ARG A 81 11.37 -3.48 8.60
N LEU A 82 11.07 -3.33 9.89
CA LEU A 82 9.82 -3.83 10.47
C LEU A 82 8.61 -3.30 9.70
N SER A 83 8.65 -2.02 9.35
CA SER A 83 7.56 -1.38 8.63
C SER A 83 7.34 -1.94 7.23
N PHE A 84 8.42 -2.24 6.51
CA PHE A 84 8.32 -2.87 5.19
C PHE A 84 7.80 -4.32 5.23
N ILE A 85 7.89 -5.04 6.36
CA ILE A 85 7.26 -6.36 6.51
C ILE A 85 5.73 -6.23 6.39
N ALA A 86 5.16 -5.11 6.83
CA ALA A 86 3.73 -4.85 6.72
C ALA A 86 3.24 -4.63 5.27
N LEU A 87 4.13 -4.60 4.28
CA LEU A 87 3.72 -4.70 2.86
C LEU A 87 3.20 -6.10 2.49
N ILE A 88 3.59 -7.14 3.22
CA ILE A 88 3.12 -8.53 2.98
C ILE A 88 1.59 -8.61 3.05
N PRO A 89 0.91 -8.23 4.15
CA PRO A 89 -0.54 -8.27 4.20
C PRO A 89 -1.20 -7.33 3.18
N ILE A 90 -0.59 -6.17 2.87
CA ILE A 90 -1.09 -5.25 1.84
C ILE A 90 -1.12 -5.94 0.46
N VAL A 91 -0.02 -6.60 0.07
CA VAL A 91 0.06 -7.36 -1.18
C VAL A 91 -0.96 -8.49 -1.20
N GLY A 92 -1.16 -9.16 -0.05
CA GLY A 92 -2.21 -10.15 0.14
C GLY A 92 -3.60 -9.62 -0.22
N PHE A 93 -4.06 -8.58 0.48
CA PHE A 93 -5.37 -7.98 0.26
C PHE A 93 -5.56 -7.48 -1.18
N VAL A 94 -4.60 -6.71 -1.69
CA VAL A 94 -4.69 -6.10 -3.04
C VAL A 94 -4.61 -7.17 -4.12
N GLY A 95 -3.67 -8.10 -4.00
CA GLY A 95 -3.48 -9.18 -4.95
C GLY A 95 -4.69 -10.10 -5.03
N ASN A 96 -5.24 -10.47 -3.89
CA ASN A 96 -6.45 -11.29 -3.80
C ASN A 96 -7.66 -10.58 -4.43
N ALA A 97 -7.87 -9.30 -4.07
CA ALA A 97 -8.95 -8.50 -4.66
C ALA A 97 -8.83 -8.38 -6.20
N GLN A 98 -7.61 -8.25 -6.73
CA GLN A 98 -7.38 -8.23 -8.18
C GLN A 98 -7.67 -9.58 -8.83
N LEU A 99 -7.24 -10.69 -8.23
CA LEU A 99 -7.57 -12.04 -8.73
C LEU A 99 -9.09 -12.27 -8.77
N LEU A 100 -9.82 -11.89 -7.72
CA LEU A 100 -11.28 -11.96 -7.70
C LEU A 100 -11.91 -11.07 -8.76
N SER A 101 -11.35 -9.89 -9.02
CA SER A 101 -11.85 -9.01 -10.09
C SER A 101 -11.66 -9.59 -11.50
N ILE A 102 -10.60 -10.38 -11.70
CA ILE A 102 -10.25 -10.97 -13.00
C ILE A 102 -11.03 -12.26 -13.25
N PHE A 103 -11.08 -13.16 -12.26
CA PHE A 103 -11.66 -14.50 -12.42
C PHE A 103 -13.09 -14.63 -11.89
N GLY A 104 -13.58 -13.63 -11.16
CA GLY A 104 -14.84 -13.72 -10.42
C GLY A 104 -14.69 -14.50 -9.11
N ILE A 105 -15.81 -14.63 -8.40
CA ILE A 105 -15.88 -15.33 -7.12
C ILE A 105 -16.63 -16.66 -7.25
N SER A 106 -15.96 -17.73 -6.87
CA SER A 106 -16.47 -19.10 -6.69
C SER A 106 -16.46 -19.46 -5.20
N SER A 107 -17.08 -20.59 -4.82
CA SER A 107 -17.04 -21.07 -3.43
C SER A 107 -15.61 -21.30 -2.92
N ILE A 108 -14.77 -21.95 -3.73
CA ILE A 108 -13.37 -22.22 -3.36
C ILE A 108 -12.59 -20.91 -3.19
N SER A 109 -12.71 -19.99 -4.15
CA SER A 109 -12.02 -18.70 -4.04
C SER A 109 -12.55 -17.88 -2.86
N ALA A 110 -13.85 -17.94 -2.56
CA ALA A 110 -14.43 -17.24 -1.42
C ALA A 110 -13.90 -17.76 -0.07
N GLU A 111 -13.73 -19.08 0.08
CA GLU A 111 -13.14 -19.67 1.30
C GLU A 111 -11.67 -19.28 1.44
N ILE A 112 -10.89 -19.37 0.36
CA ILE A 112 -9.49 -18.96 0.34
C ILE A 112 -9.37 -17.47 0.68
N SER A 113 -10.20 -16.62 0.07
CA SER A 113 -10.21 -15.18 0.33
C SER A 113 -10.68 -14.82 1.74
N LEU A 114 -11.59 -15.59 2.34
CA LEU A 114 -11.98 -15.40 3.72
C LEU A 114 -10.83 -15.74 4.69
N PHE A 115 -10.14 -16.87 4.45
CA PHE A 115 -8.95 -17.23 5.20
C PHE A 115 -7.85 -16.17 5.07
N ASP A 116 -7.58 -15.73 3.85
CA ASP A 116 -6.64 -14.67 3.51
C ASP A 116 -6.95 -13.37 4.28
N PHE A 117 -8.24 -12.98 4.30
CA PHE A 117 -8.71 -11.80 5.00
C PHE A 117 -8.32 -11.82 6.48
N TYR A 118 -8.69 -12.89 7.21
CA TYR A 118 -8.45 -12.97 8.64
C TYR A 118 -6.96 -13.10 8.98
N VAL A 119 -6.20 -13.89 8.20
CA VAL A 119 -4.76 -14.08 8.41
C VAL A 119 -4.00 -12.77 8.22
N PHE A 120 -4.25 -12.06 7.12
CA PHE A 120 -3.55 -10.80 6.85
C PHE A 120 -4.04 -9.64 7.70
N TYR A 121 -5.29 -9.65 8.14
CA TYR A 121 -5.78 -8.69 9.14
C TYR A 121 -5.09 -8.91 10.50
N GLY A 122 -5.04 -10.17 10.97
CA GLY A 122 -4.33 -10.54 12.19
C GLY A 122 -2.84 -10.19 12.13
N LEU A 123 -2.17 -10.49 11.02
CA LEU A 123 -0.77 -10.12 10.80
C LEU A 123 -0.57 -8.60 10.84
N SER A 124 -1.44 -7.83 10.18
CA SER A 124 -1.39 -6.37 10.19
C SER A 124 -1.53 -5.80 11.61
N LEU A 125 -2.45 -6.34 12.43
CA LEU A 125 -2.59 -5.95 13.82
C LEU A 125 -1.36 -6.27 14.65
N VAL A 126 -0.82 -7.47 14.54
CA VAL A 126 0.40 -7.88 15.26
C VAL A 126 1.56 -6.95 14.91
N LEU A 127 1.78 -6.65 13.63
CA LEU A 127 2.84 -5.74 13.19
C LEU A 127 2.61 -4.30 13.68
N GLY A 128 1.36 -3.83 13.67
CA GLY A 128 1.00 -2.52 14.21
C GLY A 128 1.27 -2.40 15.72
N VAL A 129 0.89 -3.40 16.50
CA VAL A 129 1.16 -3.46 17.95
C VAL A 129 2.66 -3.54 18.22
N LEU A 130 3.40 -4.37 17.46
CA LEU A 130 4.86 -4.48 17.61
C LEU A 130 5.58 -3.17 17.29
N LEU A 131 5.13 -2.44 16.26
CA LEU A 131 5.64 -1.12 15.96
C LEU A 131 5.35 -0.16 17.12
N GLY A 132 4.10 -0.09 17.58
CA GLY A 132 3.68 0.77 18.68
C GLY A 132 4.50 0.51 19.94
N TYR A 133 4.63 -0.75 20.35
CA TYR A 133 5.46 -1.17 21.48
C TYR A 133 6.89 -0.62 21.35
N ARG A 134 7.54 -0.82 20.20
CA ARG A 134 8.92 -0.33 19.98
C ARG A 134 9.02 1.19 19.98
N LEU A 135 8.01 1.90 19.48
CA LEU A 135 8.00 3.36 19.51
C LEU A 135 8.01 3.90 20.95
N TYR A 136 7.38 3.19 21.89
CA TYR A 136 7.31 3.59 23.30
C TYR A 136 8.48 3.07 24.16
N THR A 137 9.17 2.00 23.78
CA THR A 137 10.16 1.35 24.65
C THR A 137 11.60 1.44 24.16
N LYS A 138 11.85 1.72 22.87
CA LYS A 138 13.20 1.74 22.29
C LYS A 138 13.73 3.18 22.26
N GLU A 139 15.03 3.35 22.49
CA GLU A 139 15.74 4.56 22.05
C GLU A 139 15.82 4.58 20.52
N ILE A 140 15.13 5.52 19.89
CA ILE A 140 15.02 5.59 18.43
C ILE A 140 16.03 6.58 17.89
N ALA A 141 16.94 6.10 17.05
CA ALA A 141 17.83 6.98 16.32
C ALA A 141 17.00 7.91 15.39
N PRO A 142 17.28 9.22 15.32
CA PRO A 142 16.48 10.15 14.51
C PRO A 142 16.30 9.75 13.04
N ARG A 143 17.28 9.04 12.47
CA ARG A 143 17.23 8.49 11.09
C ARG A 143 16.18 7.39 10.87
N GLU A 144 15.76 6.70 11.93
CA GLU A 144 14.73 5.67 11.86
C GLU A 144 13.31 6.26 11.86
N ILE A 145 13.17 7.53 12.25
CA ILE A 145 11.88 8.23 12.25
C ILE A 145 11.66 8.87 10.88
N ASN A 146 11.03 8.11 9.98
CA ASN A 146 10.66 8.55 8.64
C ASN A 146 9.28 7.99 8.29
N TYR A 147 8.67 8.43 7.19
CA TYR A 147 7.30 8.03 6.85
C TYR A 147 7.09 6.52 6.63
N ALA A 148 8.13 5.71 6.43
CA ALA A 148 7.98 4.27 6.35
C ALA A 148 7.32 3.68 7.61
N ILE A 149 7.51 4.30 8.79
CA ILE A 149 6.90 3.84 10.05
C ILE A 149 5.36 3.90 10.04
N VAL A 150 4.75 4.51 9.02
CA VAL A 150 3.30 4.55 8.86
C VAL A 150 2.76 3.35 8.04
N ILE A 151 3.64 2.53 7.45
CA ILE A 151 3.22 1.36 6.66
C ILE A 151 2.45 0.31 7.51
N PRO A 152 2.83 -0.03 8.75
CA PRO A 152 2.05 -0.97 9.55
C PRO A 152 0.63 -0.49 9.88
N PRO A 153 0.41 0.76 10.33
CA PRO A 153 -0.94 1.33 10.40
C PRO A 153 -1.70 1.28 9.06
N LEU A 154 -1.03 1.61 7.95
CA LEU A 154 -1.61 1.57 6.60
C LEU A 154 -2.12 0.16 6.28
N ALA A 155 -1.33 -0.87 6.59
CA ALA A 155 -1.69 -2.27 6.33
C ALA A 155 -3.01 -2.68 7.00
N ILE A 156 -3.24 -2.22 8.24
CA ILE A 156 -4.51 -2.45 8.95
C ILE A 156 -5.69 -1.90 8.15
N GLY A 157 -5.57 -0.72 7.53
CA GLY A 157 -6.61 -0.09 6.72
C GLY A 157 -6.79 -0.68 5.30
N THR A 158 -5.88 -1.52 4.82
CA THR A 158 -5.94 -2.07 3.45
C THR A 158 -6.90 -3.25 3.25
N ASN A 159 -7.45 -3.79 4.34
CA ASN A 159 -8.45 -4.86 4.28
C ASN A 159 -9.69 -4.49 3.42
N VAL A 160 -9.92 -3.19 3.24
CA VAL A 160 -10.99 -2.60 2.42
C VAL A 160 -11.00 -3.08 0.97
N PHE A 161 -9.86 -3.52 0.42
CA PHE A 161 -9.81 -4.03 -0.96
C PHE A 161 -10.57 -5.35 -1.12
N LEU A 162 -10.52 -6.21 -0.10
CA LEU A 162 -11.10 -7.55 -0.13
C LEU A 162 -12.50 -7.60 0.50
N ALA A 163 -12.76 -6.73 1.48
CA ALA A 163 -14.02 -6.71 2.22
C ALA A 163 -15.30 -6.65 1.34
N PRO A 164 -15.40 -5.81 0.28
CA PRO A 164 -16.60 -5.75 -0.56
C PRO A 164 -16.97 -7.08 -1.20
N TYR A 165 -15.98 -7.83 -1.69
CA TYR A 165 -16.20 -9.14 -2.32
C TYR A 165 -16.74 -10.14 -1.30
N MET A 166 -16.15 -10.18 -0.10
CA MET A 166 -16.55 -11.12 0.94
C MET A 166 -17.93 -10.80 1.52
N ILE A 167 -18.21 -9.52 1.78
CA ILE A 167 -19.51 -9.06 2.28
C ILE A 167 -20.63 -9.39 1.29
N THR A 168 -20.38 -9.18 0.00
CA THR A 168 -21.36 -9.46 -1.05
C THR A 168 -21.61 -10.96 -1.16
N TYR A 169 -20.56 -11.78 -1.16
CA TYR A 169 -20.68 -13.23 -1.34
C TYR A 169 -21.36 -13.92 -0.14
N TYR A 170 -20.94 -13.60 1.09
CA TYR A 170 -21.50 -14.18 2.31
C TYR A 170 -22.75 -13.43 2.82
N SER A 171 -23.42 -12.67 1.95
CA SER A 171 -24.58 -11.86 2.34
C SER A 171 -25.64 -12.69 3.08
N GLY A 172 -26.11 -12.17 4.22
CA GLY A 172 -27.07 -12.86 5.11
C GLY A 172 -26.44 -13.74 6.20
N GLY A 173 -25.11 -13.95 6.21
CA GLY A 173 -24.36 -14.65 7.25
C GLY A 173 -23.87 -13.76 8.40
N VAL A 174 -23.04 -14.33 9.27
CA VAL A 174 -22.35 -13.61 10.38
C VAL A 174 -21.06 -12.94 9.88
N GLU A 175 -20.47 -13.50 8.82
CA GLU A 175 -19.23 -13.06 8.21
C GLU A 175 -19.28 -11.60 7.73
N PRO A 176 -20.34 -11.11 7.05
CA PRO A 176 -20.43 -9.71 6.67
C PRO A 176 -20.39 -8.76 7.88
N GLN A 177 -21.04 -9.12 9.00
CA GLN A 177 -21.03 -8.29 10.21
C GLN A 177 -19.63 -8.23 10.83
N ALA A 178 -18.95 -9.39 10.93
CA ALA A 178 -17.59 -9.46 11.45
C ALA A 178 -16.61 -8.69 10.56
N ILE A 179 -16.66 -8.88 9.24
CA ILE A 179 -15.79 -8.19 8.29
C ILE A 179 -16.03 -6.68 8.35
N SER A 180 -17.29 -6.25 8.30
CA SER A 180 -17.62 -4.83 8.41
C SER A 180 -17.13 -4.23 9.74
N PHE A 181 -17.27 -4.96 10.86
CA PHE A 181 -16.75 -4.51 12.16
C PHE A 181 -15.24 -4.30 12.13
N LEU A 182 -14.50 -5.27 11.59
CA LEU A 182 -13.04 -5.21 11.48
C LEU A 182 -12.56 -4.12 10.52
N VAL A 183 -13.30 -3.82 9.45
CA VAL A 183 -13.02 -2.69 8.54
C VAL A 183 -13.14 -1.38 9.30
N VAL A 184 -14.25 -1.15 10.02
CA VAL A 184 -14.49 0.09 10.77
C VAL A 184 -13.48 0.25 11.92
N MET A 185 -13.23 -0.82 12.68
CA MET A 185 -12.21 -0.84 13.73
C MET A 185 -10.82 -0.55 13.13
N GLY A 186 -10.51 -1.18 12.00
CA GLY A 186 -9.26 -0.99 11.28
C GLY A 186 -9.06 0.45 10.81
N LEU A 187 -10.11 1.08 10.27
CA LEU A 187 -10.10 2.50 9.90
C LEU A 187 -9.82 3.39 11.11
N GLY A 188 -10.46 3.14 12.26
CA GLY A 188 -10.21 3.89 13.49
C GLY A 188 -8.75 3.81 13.94
N ILE A 189 -8.19 2.59 14.03
CA ILE A 189 -6.80 2.36 14.41
C ILE A 189 -5.85 3.06 13.42
N PHE A 190 -6.04 2.82 12.12
CA PHE A 190 -5.25 3.39 11.05
C PHE A 190 -5.26 4.93 11.07
N PHE A 191 -6.44 5.55 11.21
CA PHE A 191 -6.60 7.00 11.21
C PHE A 191 -5.86 7.66 12.38
N PHE A 192 -6.08 7.19 13.61
CA PHE A 192 -5.42 7.79 14.77
C PHE A 192 -3.91 7.54 14.77
N LEU A 193 -3.47 6.32 14.43
CA LEU A 193 -2.04 6.03 14.32
C LEU A 193 -1.38 6.87 13.23
N TYR A 194 -2.05 7.14 12.11
CA TYR A 194 -1.54 8.08 11.11
C TYR A 194 -1.34 9.48 11.69
N ILE A 195 -2.32 10.03 12.41
CA ILE A 195 -2.18 11.36 13.00
C ILE A 195 -0.97 11.41 13.93
N PHE A 196 -0.87 10.48 14.88
CA PHE A 196 0.21 10.50 15.87
C PHE A 196 1.57 10.20 15.24
N ILE A 197 1.69 9.11 14.51
CA ILE A 197 2.97 8.64 13.95
C ILE A 197 3.38 9.48 12.74
N GLY A 198 2.43 9.91 11.91
CA GLY A 198 2.66 10.80 10.76
C GLY A 198 3.15 12.18 11.18
N SER A 199 2.62 12.74 12.27
CA SER A 199 3.14 14.00 12.84
C SER A 199 4.58 13.85 13.36
N LEU A 200 4.92 12.71 13.99
CA LEU A 200 6.28 12.41 14.40
C LEU A 200 7.22 12.30 13.19
N ALA A 201 6.80 11.59 12.14
CA ALA A 201 7.58 11.46 10.90
C ALA A 201 7.80 12.81 10.21
N LEU A 202 6.79 13.68 10.15
CA LEU A 202 6.91 15.02 9.61
C LEU A 202 7.90 15.87 10.42
N SER A 203 7.76 15.87 11.75
CA SER A 203 8.65 16.61 12.65
C SER A 203 10.10 16.15 12.51
N ALA A 204 10.34 14.85 12.42
CA ALA A 204 11.66 14.29 12.18
C ALA A 204 12.21 14.69 10.81
N HIS A 205 11.38 14.69 9.76
CA HIS A 205 11.80 15.08 8.42
C HIS A 205 12.24 16.56 8.37
N VAL A 206 11.46 17.45 8.99
CA VAL A 206 11.76 18.90 9.05
C VAL A 206 13.02 19.18 9.86
N SER A 207 13.22 18.49 10.99
CA SER A 207 14.35 18.72 11.89
C SER A 207 15.67 18.14 11.37
N THR A 208 15.65 16.96 10.72
CA THR A 208 16.88 16.24 10.33
C THR A 208 17.29 16.42 8.88
N LYS A 209 16.38 16.88 7.99
CA LYS A 209 16.60 17.07 6.55
C LYS A 209 17.19 15.86 5.81
N MET A 210 16.95 14.63 6.27
CA MET A 210 17.52 13.42 5.63
C MET A 210 16.92 13.18 4.23
N HIS A 211 17.79 13.00 3.23
CA HIS A 211 17.38 12.87 1.81
C HIS A 211 17.09 11.42 1.38
N GLU A 212 17.59 10.42 2.10
CA GLU A 212 17.39 9.00 1.74
C GLU A 212 15.95 8.52 1.95
N SER A 213 15.18 9.21 2.80
CA SER A 213 13.78 8.92 3.08
C SER A 213 12.79 9.66 2.17
N LEU A 214 13.26 10.45 1.19
CA LEU A 214 12.40 11.27 0.35
C LEU A 214 11.32 10.47 -0.39
N PRO A 215 11.53 9.23 -0.86
CA PRO A 215 10.44 8.49 -1.49
C PRO A 215 9.25 8.18 -0.58
N THR A 216 9.51 8.02 0.72
CA THR A 216 8.45 7.72 1.70
C THR A 216 7.56 8.93 2.00
N THR A 217 7.95 10.15 1.61
CA THR A 217 7.11 11.35 1.76
C THR A 217 5.87 11.35 0.87
N MET A 218 5.73 10.36 -0.03
CA MET A 218 4.52 10.11 -0.81
C MET A 218 3.44 9.35 -0.01
N LEU A 219 3.81 8.68 1.09
CA LEU A 219 2.87 7.90 1.90
C LEU A 219 1.67 8.70 2.44
N PRO A 220 1.78 9.97 2.88
CA PRO A 220 0.63 10.81 3.23
C PRO A 220 -0.46 10.88 2.16
N VAL A 221 -0.09 10.94 0.87
CA VAL A 221 -1.05 10.89 -0.24
C VAL A 221 -1.81 9.57 -0.24
N GLY A 222 -1.07 8.47 -0.13
CA GLY A 222 -1.66 7.11 -0.08
C GLY A 222 -2.56 6.90 1.13
N ILE A 223 -2.20 7.48 2.28
CA ILE A 223 -2.96 7.37 3.51
C ILE A 223 -4.30 8.09 3.38
N ALA A 224 -4.31 9.36 2.95
CA ALA A 224 -5.55 10.08 2.69
C ALA A 224 -6.43 9.34 1.68
N SER A 225 -5.81 8.83 0.61
CA SER A 225 -6.52 8.04 -0.41
C SER A 225 -7.15 6.78 0.18
N LEU A 226 -6.44 6.07 1.07
CA LEU A 226 -6.97 4.88 1.71
C LEU A 226 -8.12 5.19 2.68
N ILE A 227 -8.07 6.33 3.37
CA ILE A 227 -9.20 6.82 4.18
C ILE A 227 -10.42 7.01 3.27
N VAL A 228 -10.26 7.69 2.12
CA VAL A 228 -11.32 7.87 1.13
C VAL A 228 -11.90 6.52 0.69
N LEU A 229 -11.06 5.55 0.33
CA LEU A 229 -11.51 4.22 -0.10
C LEU A 229 -12.27 3.47 1.00
N ASN A 230 -11.84 3.60 2.26
CA ASN A 230 -12.56 3.05 3.41
C ASN A 230 -13.92 3.71 3.60
N LEU A 231 -14.01 5.04 3.53
CA LEU A 231 -15.29 5.76 3.66
C LEU A 231 -16.29 5.31 2.58
N PHE A 232 -15.88 5.21 1.32
CA PHE A 232 -16.74 4.70 0.25
C PHE A 232 -17.17 3.25 0.48
N THR A 233 -16.27 2.42 0.98
CA THR A 233 -16.57 1.00 1.22
C THR A 233 -17.56 0.84 2.37
N ILE A 234 -17.35 1.56 3.48
CA ILE A 234 -18.26 1.58 4.63
C ILE A 234 -19.64 2.13 4.24
N SER A 235 -19.69 3.15 3.38
CA SER A 235 -20.97 3.67 2.87
C SER A 235 -21.77 2.62 2.07
N GLY A 236 -21.08 1.66 1.46
CA GLY A 236 -21.70 0.53 0.77
C GLY A 236 -22.11 -0.63 1.68
N PHE A 237 -21.78 -0.61 2.98
CA PHE A 237 -22.13 -1.69 3.89
C PHE A 237 -23.60 -1.61 4.32
N ASN A 238 -24.44 -2.47 3.75
CA ASN A 238 -25.82 -2.64 4.22
C ASN A 238 -25.94 -3.55 5.46
N SER A 239 -24.84 -4.20 5.87
CA SER A 239 -24.77 -5.21 6.93
C SER A 239 -24.96 -4.67 8.35
N PHE A 240 -24.85 -3.35 8.57
CA PHE A 240 -24.95 -2.75 9.90
C PHE A 240 -26.24 -1.98 10.20
N GLY A 241 -27.14 -1.80 9.23
CA GLY A 241 -28.38 -1.03 9.39
C GLY A 241 -28.17 0.45 9.76
N ILE A 242 -27.82 0.72 11.03
CA ILE A 242 -27.71 2.03 11.71
C ILE A 242 -26.33 2.71 11.60
N PHE A 243 -25.26 1.99 11.23
CA PHE A 243 -23.90 2.56 11.09
C PHE A 243 -23.51 2.87 9.64
N THR A 244 -24.46 3.29 8.81
CA THR A 244 -24.20 3.63 7.41
C THR A 244 -23.84 5.10 7.27
N LEU A 245 -22.76 5.40 6.55
CA LEU A 245 -22.41 6.77 6.18
C LEU A 245 -23.20 7.15 4.94
N SER A 246 -23.93 8.27 5.00
CA SER A 246 -24.61 8.81 3.82
C SER A 246 -23.59 9.13 2.72
N ILE A 247 -23.96 8.89 1.47
CA ILE A 247 -23.07 9.15 0.34
C ILE A 247 -22.68 10.64 0.26
N HIS A 248 -23.56 11.56 0.66
CA HIS A 248 -23.26 12.99 0.72
C HIS A 248 -22.17 13.31 1.74
N THR A 249 -22.22 12.69 2.93
CA THR A 249 -21.18 12.84 3.97
C THR A 249 -19.85 12.28 3.48
N VAL A 250 -19.86 11.10 2.86
CA VAL A 250 -18.64 10.49 2.30
C VAL A 250 -18.06 11.34 1.19
N SER A 251 -18.87 11.84 0.26
CA SER A 251 -18.42 12.73 -0.81
C SER A 251 -17.78 14.00 -0.28
N LEU A 252 -18.39 14.66 0.70
CA LEU A 252 -17.83 15.88 1.31
C LEU A 252 -16.46 15.62 1.94
N LEU A 253 -16.36 14.61 2.80
CA LEU A 253 -15.10 14.24 3.46
C LEU A 253 -14.04 13.83 2.44
N SER A 254 -14.45 13.12 1.39
CA SER A 254 -13.54 12.67 0.34
C SER A 254 -12.97 13.83 -0.47
N ILE A 255 -13.76 14.86 -0.78
CA ILE A 255 -13.26 16.07 -1.45
C ILE A 255 -12.27 16.83 -0.56
N MET A 256 -12.55 16.93 0.75
CA MET A 256 -11.63 17.58 1.70
C MET A 256 -10.29 16.85 1.77
N LEU A 257 -10.31 15.52 1.85
CA LEU A 257 -9.10 14.67 1.84
C LEU A 257 -8.38 14.74 0.50
N TRP A 258 -9.10 14.76 -0.61
CA TRP A 258 -8.53 14.88 -1.95
C TRP A 258 -7.79 16.20 -2.16
N GLY A 259 -8.27 17.31 -1.57
CA GLY A 259 -7.52 18.57 -1.55
C GLY A 259 -6.14 18.43 -0.88
N PHE A 260 -6.07 17.66 0.22
CA PHE A 260 -4.81 17.33 0.88
C PHE A 260 -3.93 16.37 0.04
N GLU A 261 -4.53 15.40 -0.64
CA GLU A 261 -3.83 14.48 -1.57
C GLU A 261 -3.16 15.26 -2.70
N VAL A 262 -3.89 16.16 -3.38
CA VAL A 262 -3.37 16.99 -4.47
C VAL A 262 -2.21 17.85 -3.99
N TRP A 263 -2.36 18.52 -2.85
CA TRP A 263 -1.32 19.39 -2.31
C TRP A 263 -0.03 18.60 -2.03
N ASN A 264 -0.13 17.46 -1.32
CA ASN A 264 1.05 16.63 -1.03
C ASN A 264 1.65 16.03 -2.30
N PHE A 265 0.82 15.58 -3.24
CA PHE A 265 1.29 15.07 -4.53
C PHE A 265 2.14 16.11 -5.27
N LEU A 266 1.69 17.37 -5.32
CA LEU A 266 2.45 18.45 -5.96
C LEU A 266 3.78 18.74 -5.24
N VAL A 267 3.77 18.77 -3.90
CA VAL A 267 4.99 18.95 -3.10
C VAL A 267 6.00 17.83 -3.37
N VAL A 268 5.55 16.57 -3.33
CA VAL A 268 6.42 15.41 -3.56
C VAL A 268 6.92 15.38 -5.00
N LEU A 269 6.09 15.77 -5.97
CA LEU A 269 6.49 15.86 -7.37
C LEU A 269 7.64 16.86 -7.55
N ILE A 270 7.55 18.06 -6.94
CA ILE A 270 8.65 19.03 -6.93
C ILE A 270 9.92 18.44 -6.29
N ILE A 271 9.78 17.71 -5.19
CA ILE A 271 10.90 17.05 -4.51
C ILE A 271 11.56 16.01 -5.41
N ILE A 272 10.79 15.17 -6.10
CA ILE A 272 11.32 14.14 -7.02
C ILE A 272 12.19 14.78 -8.11
N PHE A 273 11.74 15.88 -8.70
CA PHE A 273 12.47 16.56 -9.78
C PHE A 273 13.69 17.34 -9.28
N THR A 274 13.60 17.95 -8.10
CA THR A 274 14.70 18.77 -7.55
C THR A 274 15.77 17.92 -6.84
N ARG A 275 15.40 16.75 -6.31
CA ARG A 275 16.27 15.87 -5.52
C ARG A 275 16.03 14.39 -5.88
N PRO A 276 16.39 13.96 -7.11
CA PRO A 276 16.17 12.59 -7.54
C PRO A 276 17.03 11.62 -6.73
N SER A 277 16.40 10.54 -6.23
CA SER A 277 17.12 9.44 -5.58
C SER A 277 17.85 8.57 -6.62
N ARG A 278 19.02 8.02 -6.31
CA ARG A 278 19.75 7.15 -7.23
C ARG A 278 20.30 5.93 -6.50
N GLY A 279 20.03 4.75 -7.04
CA GLY A 279 20.54 3.47 -6.53
C GLY A 279 19.95 3.09 -5.16
N ASN A 280 18.70 3.45 -4.87
CA ASN A 280 18.02 3.10 -3.62
C ASN A 280 16.67 2.40 -3.91
N LEU A 281 16.36 1.33 -3.17
CA LEU A 281 15.07 0.62 -3.29
C LEU A 281 13.89 1.42 -2.73
N SER A 282 14.14 2.44 -1.90
CA SER A 282 13.08 3.25 -1.31
C SER A 282 12.21 3.94 -2.38
N VAL A 283 12.71 4.15 -3.61
CA VAL A 283 11.95 4.71 -4.74
C VAL A 283 10.68 3.92 -5.06
N TRP A 284 10.62 2.63 -4.73
CA TRP A 284 9.41 1.83 -4.92
C TRP A 284 8.25 2.26 -4.01
N ALA A 285 8.53 3.04 -2.95
CA ALA A 285 7.53 3.60 -2.06
C ALA A 285 6.63 4.67 -2.73
N TYR A 286 6.98 5.15 -3.94
CA TYR A 286 6.10 6.06 -4.69
C TYR A 286 4.86 5.36 -5.25
N GLY A 287 4.99 4.11 -5.67
CA GLY A 287 4.01 3.49 -6.56
C GLY A 287 2.67 3.19 -5.90
N PHE A 288 2.69 2.59 -4.71
CA PHE A 288 1.45 2.21 -4.01
C PHE A 288 0.58 3.43 -3.64
N PRO A 289 1.11 4.49 -3.00
CA PRO A 289 0.35 5.72 -2.75
C PRO A 289 -0.28 6.34 -4.00
N LEU A 290 0.44 6.33 -5.13
CA LEU A 290 -0.09 6.83 -6.41
C LEU A 290 -1.22 5.98 -6.96
N GLY A 291 -1.13 4.65 -6.86
CA GLY A 291 -2.23 3.77 -7.23
C GLY A 291 -3.48 3.99 -6.37
N LEU A 292 -3.28 4.20 -5.05
CA LEU A 292 -4.37 4.56 -4.15
C LEU A 292 -4.99 5.90 -4.55
N PHE A 293 -4.17 6.91 -4.86
CA PHE A 293 -4.63 8.23 -5.28
C PHE A 293 -5.41 8.19 -6.59
N ALA A 294 -4.95 7.38 -7.55
CA ALA A 294 -5.68 7.15 -8.80
C ALA A 294 -7.05 6.51 -8.52
N THR A 295 -7.09 5.51 -7.63
CA THR A 295 -8.32 4.79 -7.28
C THR A 295 -9.29 5.67 -6.51
N SER A 296 -8.83 6.44 -5.51
CA SER A 296 -9.65 7.38 -4.76
C SER A 296 -10.22 8.47 -5.66
N THR A 297 -9.40 9.02 -6.57
CA THR A 297 -9.82 10.04 -7.54
C THR A 297 -10.98 9.55 -8.42
N LEU A 298 -10.92 8.31 -8.92
CA LEU A 298 -12.04 7.76 -9.71
C LEU A 298 -13.28 7.46 -8.86
N LYS A 299 -13.12 7.05 -7.61
CA LYS A 299 -14.26 6.86 -6.69
C LYS A 299 -14.97 8.18 -6.40
N ILE A 300 -14.22 9.26 -6.17
CA ILE A 300 -14.77 10.61 -6.00
C ILE A 300 -15.47 11.06 -7.30
N MET A 301 -14.85 10.85 -8.45
CA MET A 301 -15.44 11.21 -9.74
C MET A 301 -16.81 10.56 -9.95
N ALA A 302 -16.98 9.31 -9.54
CA ALA A 302 -18.24 8.57 -9.69
C ALA A 302 -19.42 9.18 -8.90
N VAL A 303 -19.16 10.07 -7.93
CA VAL A 303 -20.21 10.70 -7.11
C VAL A 303 -20.31 12.23 -7.26
N VAL A 304 -19.25 12.92 -7.68
CA VAL A 304 -19.25 14.39 -7.84
C VAL A 304 -19.61 14.82 -9.27
N ASP A 305 -19.59 13.91 -10.24
CA ASP A 305 -19.81 14.18 -11.67
C ASP A 305 -18.91 15.30 -12.23
N PHE A 306 -17.68 15.39 -11.71
CA PHE A 306 -16.68 16.38 -12.14
C PHE A 306 -15.67 15.76 -13.09
N THR A 307 -15.90 15.92 -14.39
CA THR A 307 -15.12 15.29 -15.47
C THR A 307 -13.62 15.63 -15.47
N TRP A 308 -13.23 16.76 -14.89
CA TRP A 308 -11.82 17.14 -14.72
C TRP A 308 -11.03 16.14 -13.86
N LEU A 309 -11.68 15.44 -12.93
CA LEU A 309 -11.03 14.39 -12.13
C LEU A 309 -10.48 13.25 -13.01
N PHE A 310 -11.12 12.97 -14.15
CA PHE A 310 -10.60 11.97 -15.08
C PHE A 310 -9.25 12.40 -15.68
N ARG A 311 -9.08 13.68 -16.01
CA ARG A 311 -7.80 14.20 -16.53
C ARG A 311 -6.69 14.09 -15.48
N ILE A 312 -7.02 14.36 -14.22
CA ILE A 312 -6.11 14.20 -13.09
C ILE A 312 -5.76 12.72 -12.89
N PHE A 313 -6.73 11.83 -12.98
CA PHE A 313 -6.49 10.38 -12.97
C PHE A 313 -5.51 9.96 -14.06
N ILE A 314 -5.68 10.43 -15.30
CA ILE A 314 -4.75 10.13 -16.40
C ILE A 314 -3.34 10.67 -16.11
N LEU A 315 -3.23 11.89 -15.55
CA LEU A 315 -1.93 12.44 -15.13
C LEU A 315 -1.25 11.54 -14.08
N ILE A 316 -2.00 11.10 -13.06
CA ILE A 316 -1.51 10.19 -12.02
C ILE A 316 -1.05 8.87 -12.66
N ALA A 317 -1.84 8.32 -13.58
CA ALA A 317 -1.52 7.07 -14.29
C ALA A 317 -0.22 7.17 -15.10
N VAL A 318 -0.03 8.27 -15.83
CA VAL A 318 1.21 8.54 -16.59
C VAL A 318 2.40 8.67 -15.64
N MET A 319 2.24 9.40 -14.53
CA MET A 319 3.31 9.56 -13.54
C MET A 319 3.68 8.22 -12.87
N LEU A 320 2.69 7.37 -12.57
CA LEU A 320 2.93 6.06 -12.00
C LEU A 320 3.74 5.16 -12.96
N ASN A 321 3.45 5.21 -14.27
CA ASN A 321 4.25 4.52 -15.28
C ASN A 321 5.71 4.99 -15.29
N ILE A 322 5.92 6.31 -15.31
CA ILE A 322 7.26 6.91 -15.29
C ILE A 322 8.04 6.47 -14.04
N LEU A 323 7.39 6.52 -12.87
CA LEU A 323 8.02 6.14 -11.60
C LEU A 323 8.26 4.64 -11.49
N TRP A 324 7.41 3.81 -12.08
CA TRP A 324 7.63 2.36 -12.16
C TRP A 324 8.87 2.02 -13.00
N VAL A 325 9.04 2.65 -14.17
CA VAL A 325 10.26 2.52 -14.98
C VAL A 325 11.49 3.02 -14.22
N TYR A 326 11.37 4.17 -13.57
CA TYR A 326 12.43 4.73 -12.74
C TYR A 326 12.82 3.83 -11.56
N GLY A 327 11.86 3.11 -10.96
CA GLY A 327 12.10 2.10 -9.94
C GLY A 327 12.96 0.95 -10.45
N TRP A 328 12.69 0.46 -11.65
CA TRP A 328 13.54 -0.57 -12.29
C TRP A 328 14.94 -0.07 -12.59
N ILE A 329 15.09 1.14 -13.12
CA ILE A 329 16.41 1.75 -13.38
C ILE A 329 17.23 1.79 -12.08
N ASN A 330 16.63 2.25 -10.98
CA ASN A 330 17.29 2.29 -9.68
C ASN A 330 17.67 0.90 -9.14
N THR A 331 16.80 -0.08 -9.35
CA THR A 331 17.04 -1.47 -8.94
C THR A 331 18.24 -2.04 -9.69
N VAL A 332 18.33 -1.82 -11.01
CA VAL A 332 19.48 -2.27 -11.81
C VAL A 332 20.78 -1.58 -11.36
N LEU A 333 20.74 -0.27 -11.10
CA LEU A 333 21.90 0.48 -10.60
C LEU A 333 22.37 -0.05 -9.24
N LEU A 334 21.45 -0.35 -8.32
CA LEU A 334 21.77 -0.92 -7.02
C LEU A 334 22.42 -2.31 -7.16
N VAL A 335 21.83 -3.19 -7.96
CA VAL A 335 22.34 -4.55 -8.17
C VAL A 335 23.75 -4.50 -8.78
N ARG A 336 23.98 -3.63 -9.79
CA ARG A 336 25.31 -3.41 -10.38
C ARG A 336 26.33 -2.89 -9.38
N ALA A 337 25.94 -1.94 -8.53
CA ALA A 337 26.83 -1.38 -7.52
C ALA A 337 27.21 -2.43 -6.44
N GLN A 338 26.31 -3.36 -6.14
CA GLN A 338 26.58 -4.46 -5.21
C GLN A 338 27.49 -5.53 -5.83
N SER A 339 27.26 -5.89 -7.10
CA SER A 339 28.11 -6.89 -7.79
C SER A 339 29.51 -6.36 -8.09
N ALA A 340 29.70 -5.06 -8.29
CA ALA A 340 31.03 -4.45 -8.44
C ALA A 340 31.86 -4.45 -7.13
N LYS A 341 31.23 -4.65 -5.97
CA LYS A 341 31.90 -4.70 -4.66
C LYS A 341 32.16 -6.13 -4.16
N ALA A 342 31.68 -7.15 -4.86
CA ALA A 342 31.67 -8.55 -4.43
C ALA A 342 32.93 -9.31 -4.85
#